data_AF-A0A800EPY1-F1
#
_entry.id   AF-A0A800EPY1-F1
#
_cell.length_a   1.000
_cell.length_b   1.000
_cell.length_c   1.000
_cell.angle_alpha   90.00
_cell.angle_beta   90.00
_cell.angle_gamma   90.00
#
_symmetry.space_group_name_H-M   'P 1'
#
loop_
_entity.id
_entity.type
_entity.pdbx_description
1 polymer ?
#
loop_
_entity_poly.entity_id
_entity_poly.type
_entity_poly.pdbx_seq_one_letter_code
_entity_poly.pdbx_strand_id
1 'polypeptide(L)' 'MDQQLTPVVLVVADISGYTDFMWSHRKSVAHSQMIVRELIETLIRQIDAPLKLVELEGDALFMYAAKTEDPVARDL' A
#
# COMPACT_ATOMS: atom_id res chain seq x y z
N MET A 1 8.41 -19.67 25.64
CA MET A 1 8.54 -19.44 24.18
C MET A 1 9.02 -18.02 24.04
N ASP A 2 10.30 -17.83 23.71
CA ASP A 2 10.82 -16.48 23.46
C ASP A 2 10.26 -16.00 22.12
N GLN A 3 9.50 -14.91 22.15
CA GLN A 3 9.08 -14.20 20.93
C GLN A 3 10.19 -13.24 20.53
N GLN A 4 10.89 -13.56 19.45
CA GLN A 4 11.82 -12.63 18.80
C GLN A 4 11.00 -11.53 18.11
N LEU A 5 11.10 -10.29 18.58
CA LEU A 5 10.47 -9.14 17.91
C LEU A 5 11.35 -8.70 16.74
N THR A 6 10.77 -8.64 15.54
CA THR A 6 11.46 -8.16 14.33
C THR A 6 11.04 -6.72 14.04
N PRO A 7 11.96 -5.76 13.91
CA PRO A 7 11.63 -4.40 13.47
C PRO A 7 11.00 -4.41 12.08
N VAL A 8 9.98 -3.59 11.87
CA VAL A 8 9.30 -3.45 10.58
C VAL A 8 9.16 -1.98 10.21
N VAL A 9 9.13 -1.69 8.91
CA VAL A 9 8.68 -0.42 8.35
C VAL A 9 7.22 -0.59 7.95
N LEU A 10 6.37 0.33 8.37
CA LEU A 10 4.96 0.41 8.00
C LEU A 10 4.80 1.53 6.97
N VAL A 11 4.05 1.27 5.90
CA VAL A 11 3.79 2.22 4.82
C VAL A 11 2.30 2.31 4.59
N VAL A 12 1.77 3.52 4.60
CA VAL A 12 0.40 3.83 4.18
C VAL A 12 0.50 4.76 2.99
N ALA A 13 -0.03 4.35 1.85
CA ALA A 13 -0.13 5.17 0.64
C ALA A 13 -1.60 5.48 0.37
N ASP A 14 -1.91 6.73 0.04
CA ASP A 14 -3.28 7.25 -0.15
C ASP A 14 -3.34 8.08 -1.45
N ILE A 15 -4.48 8.09 -2.13
CA ILE A 15 -4.64 8.87 -3.37
C ILE A 15 -5.18 10.25 -3.01
N SER A 16 -4.29 11.23 -3.03
CA SER A 16 -4.68 12.63 -2.82
C SER A 16 -5.81 13.04 -3.77
N GLY A 17 -6.91 13.55 -3.19
CA GLY A 17 -8.08 13.99 -3.94
C GLY A 17 -9.09 12.88 -4.27
N TYR A 18 -8.90 11.65 -3.80
CA TYR A 18 -9.86 10.56 -3.98
C TYR A 18 -11.27 10.94 -3.53
N THR A 19 -11.41 11.51 -2.33
CA THR A 19 -12.72 11.91 -1.79
C THR A 19 -13.41 12.93 -2.70
N ASP A 20 -12.69 13.95 -3.16
CA ASP A 20 -13.23 14.98 -4.05
C ASP A 20 -13.58 14.41 -5.43
N PHE A 21 -12.76 13.50 -5.96
CA PHE A 21 -13.05 12.79 -7.20
C PHE A 21 -14.34 11.96 -7.08
N MET A 22 -14.47 11.17 -6.01
CA MET A 22 -15.67 10.37 -5.76
C MET A 22 -16.92 11.24 -5.57
N TRP A 23 -16.78 12.37 -4.87
CA TRP A 23 -17.87 13.30 -4.62
C TRP A 23 -18.35 14.03 -5.88
N SER A 24 -17.40 14.52 -6.68
CA SER A 24 -17.70 15.19 -7.96
C SER A 24 -18.39 14.24 -8.95
N HIS A 25 -18.08 12.95 -8.89
CA HIS A 25 -18.66 11.91 -9.74
C HIS A 25 -19.73 11.04 -9.05
N ARG A 26 -20.38 11.54 -7.98
CA ARG A 26 -21.39 10.79 -7.21
C ARG A 26 -22.63 10.31 -8.00
N LYS A 27 -22.87 10.85 -9.21
CA LYS A 27 -23.93 10.34 -10.11
C LYS A 27 -23.49 9.12 -10.93
N SER A 28 -22.19 8.83 -10.93
CA SER A 28 -21.51 7.77 -11.67
C SER A 28 -20.52 7.03 -10.78
N VAL A 29 -20.92 6.73 -9.53
CA VAL A 29 -20.08 6.09 -8.51
C VAL A 29 -19.48 4.78 -9.01
N ALA A 30 -20.27 3.92 -9.65
CA ALA A 30 -19.79 2.63 -10.13
C ALA A 30 -18.63 2.77 -11.13
N HIS A 31 -18.73 3.73 -12.06
CA HIS A 31 -17.66 3.99 -13.02
C HIS A 31 -16.43 4.62 -12.37
N SER A 32 -16.64 5.53 -11.40
CA SER A 32 -15.56 6.18 -10.66
C SER A 32 -14.77 5.18 -9.81
N GLN A 33 -15.48 4.26 -9.15
CA GLN A 33 -14.88 3.15 -8.39
C GLN A 33 -14.10 2.19 -9.30
N MET A 34 -14.59 1.89 -10.50
CA MET A 34 -13.86 1.09 -11.48
C MET A 34 -12.51 1.71 -11.83
N ILE A 35 -12.48 3.01 -12.13
CA ILE A 35 -11.24 3.74 -12.47
C ILE A 35 -10.23 3.67 -11.31
N VAL A 36 -10.66 3.98 -10.08
CA VAL A 36 -9.78 3.96 -8.91
C VAL A 36 -9.26 2.53 -8.66
N ARG A 37 -10.12 1.53 -8.79
CA ARG A 37 -9.73 0.13 -8.65
C ARG A 37 -8.68 -0.28 -9.68
N GLU A 38 -8.84 0.05 -10.95
CA GLU A 38 -7.87 -0.28 -12.00
C GLU A 38 -6.50 0.37 -11.74
N LEU A 39 -6.50 1.61 -11.25
CA LEU A 39 -5.27 2.29 -10.83
C LEU A 39 -4.60 1.54 -9.67
N ILE A 40 -5.36 1.19 -8.63
CA ILE A 40 -4.80 0.50 -7.46
C ILE A 40 -4.31 -0.90 -7.83
N GLU A 41 -5.05 -1.66 -8.65
CA GLU A 41 -4.61 -2.96 -9.15
C GLU A 41 -3.30 -2.84 -9.94
N THR A 42 -3.12 -1.74 -10.68
CA THR A 42 -1.87 -1.44 -11.38
C THR A 42 -0.72 -1.18 -10.40
N LEU A 43 -0.96 -0.38 -9.35
CA LEU A 43 0.03 -0.11 -8.31
C LEU A 43 0.43 -1.39 -7.56
N ILE A 44 -0.55 -2.23 -7.21
CA ILE A 44 -0.31 -3.51 -6.51
C ILE A 44 0.62 -4.41 -7.32
N ARG A 45 0.47 -4.45 -8.64
CA ARG A 45 1.36 -5.25 -9.52
C ARG A 45 2.80 -4.74 -9.56
N GLN A 46 3.05 -3.50 -9.13
CA GLN A 46 4.40 -2.91 -9.04
C GLN A 46 4.99 -3.03 -7.63
N ILE A 47 4.22 -3.48 -6.63
CA ILE A 47 4.75 -3.76 -5.29
C ILE A 47 5.66 -4.98 -5.39
N ASP A 48 6.91 -4.82 -4.97
CA ASP A 48 7.90 -5.89 -4.96
C ASP A 48 8.61 -5.97 -3.59
N ALA A 49 9.36 -7.05 -3.40
CA ALA A 49 10.13 -7.29 -2.18
C ALA A 49 11.07 -6.10 -1.85
N PRO A 50 11.24 -5.77 -0.56
CA PRO A 50 10.73 -6.46 0.62
C PRO A 50 9.31 -6.05 1.04
N LEU A 51 8.63 -5.19 0.29
CA LEU A 51 7.34 -4.63 0.66
C LEU A 51 6.21 -5.64 0.42
N LYS A 52 5.31 -5.76 1.38
CA LYS A 52 4.15 -6.67 1.33
C LYS A 52 2.87 -5.90 1.60
N LEU A 53 1.89 -6.07 0.73
CA LEU A 53 0.54 -5.57 0.95
C LEU A 53 -0.13 -6.33 2.11
N VAL A 54 -0.68 -5.58 3.07
CA VAL A 54 -1.47 -6.11 4.18
C VAL A 54 -2.95 -6.01 3.84
N GLU A 55 -3.38 -4.80 3.51
CA GLU A 55 -4.78 -4.46 3.35
C GLU A 55 -4.95 -3.30 2.36
N LEU A 56 -6.14 -3.22 1.79
CA LEU A 56 -6.60 -2.12 0.97
C LEU A 56 -7.93 -1.63 1.57
N GLU A 57 -8.02 -0.33 1.85
CA GLU A 57 -9.23 0.31 2.35
C GLU A 57 -9.55 1.54 1.48
N GLY A 58 -10.61 1.46 0.67
CA GLY A 58 -10.94 2.51 -0.28
C GLY A 58 -9.82 2.72 -1.30
N ASP A 59 -9.14 3.85 -1.23
CA ASP A 59 -7.97 4.21 -2.03
C ASP A 59 -6.63 4.08 -1.30
N ALA A 60 -6.66 3.73 -0.01
CA ALA A 60 -5.48 3.57 0.80
C ALA A 60 -4.91 2.14 0.70
N LEU A 61 -3.60 2.05 0.55
CA LEU A 61 -2.84 0.80 0.60
C LEU A 61 -2.01 0.76 1.88
N PHE A 62 -2.24 -0.26 2.70
CA PHE A 62 -1.43 -0.53 3.87
C PHE A 62 -0.43 -1.66 3.57
N MET A 63 0.85 -1.36 3.77
CA MET A 63 1.95 -2.25 3.46
C MET A 63 2.97 -2.28 4.60
N TYR A 64 3.80 -3.33 4.63
CA TYR A 64 4.93 -3.41 5.54
C TYR A 64 6.14 -4.06 4.88
N ALA A 65 7.32 -3.74 5.40
CA ALA A 65 8.55 -4.46 5.11
C ALA A 65 9.20 -4.83 6.45
N ALA A 66 9.47 -6.12 6.66
CA ALA A 66 10.29 -6.52 7.79
C ALA A 66 11.74 -6.14 7.52
N LYS A 67 12.46 -5.70 8.57
CA LYS A 67 13.91 -5.58 8.49
C LYS A 67 14.47 -6.99 8.39
N THR A 68 14.68 -7.47 7.16
CA THR A 68 15.51 -8.65 6.93
C THR A 68 16.91 -8.35 7.44
N GLU A 69 17.49 -9.26 8.20
CA GLU A 69 18.91 -9.20 8.53
C GLU A 69 19.68 -9.55 7.25
N ASP A 70 19.84 -8.58 6.35
CA ASP A 70 20.78 -8.73 5.25
C ASP A 70 22.19 -8.49 5.81
N PRO A 71 23.14 -9.44 5.70
CA PRO A 71 24.50 -9.29 6.24
C PRO A 71 25.32 -8.17 5.58
N VAL A 72 24.79 -7.49 4.57
CA VAL A 72 25.54 -6.56 3.71
C VAL A 72 25.22 -5.10 4.08
N ALA A 73 25.58 -4.69 5.30
CA ALA A 73 25.84 -3.30 5.66
C ALA A 73 26.63 -3.21 6.97
N ARG A 74 27.68 -4.03 7.08
CA ARG A 74 28.84 -3.70 7.90
C ARG A 74 29.98 -3.45 6.93
N ASP A 75 30.23 -2.18 6.67
CA ASP A 75 31.47 -1.57 6.15
C ASP A 75 31.13 -0.38 5.23
N LEU A 76 30.78 0.73 5.88
CA LEU A 76 31.16 2.09 5.45
C LEU A 76 31.79 2.79 6.67
#